data_AF-A0ABD5VZG6-F1
#
_entry.id   AF-A0ABD5VZG6-F1
#
_cell.length_a   1.000
_cell.length_b   1.000
_cell.length_c   1.000
_cell.angle_alpha   90.00
_cell.angle_beta   90.00
_cell.angle_gamma   90.00
#
_symmetry.space_group_name_H-M   'P 1'
#
loop_
_entity.id
_entity.type
_entity.pdbx_description
1 polymer ?
#
loop_
_entity_poly.entity_id
_entity_poly.type
_entity_poly.pdbx_seq_one_letter_code
_entity_poly.pdbx_strand_id
1 'polypeptide(L)' 'MVEFSLPVSIGTIVGIVAVGIIGMSQGDMMSNNTLLTMVLPSMVVFALVMFAIGVMHGQYRASTV' A
#
# COMPACT_ATOMS: atom_id res chain seq x y z
N MET A 1 -6.14 -14.88 -16.29
CA MET A 1 -6.54 -13.51 -15.89
C MET A 1 -7.00 -13.57 -14.44
N VAL A 2 -6.42 -12.76 -13.57
CA VAL A 2 -6.88 -12.67 -12.17
C VAL A 2 -7.99 -11.65 -12.14
N GLU A 3 -9.19 -12.08 -11.72
CA GLU A 3 -10.34 -11.19 -11.54
C GLU A 3 -10.04 -10.17 -10.43
N PHE A 4 -10.58 -8.95 -10.55
CA PHE A 4 -10.41 -7.95 -9.51
C PHE A 4 -11.06 -8.45 -8.21
N SER A 5 -10.23 -8.63 -7.18
CA SER A 5 -10.67 -9.08 -5.86
C SER A 5 -10.22 -8.07 -4.82
N LEU A 6 -11.19 -7.31 -4.31
CA LEU A 6 -10.96 -6.29 -3.29
C LEU A 6 -10.25 -6.87 -2.04
N PRO A 7 -10.64 -8.04 -1.50
CA PRO A 7 -9.91 -8.67 -0.39
C PRO A 7 -8.44 -8.94 -0.71
N VAL A 8 -8.15 -9.43 -1.93
CA VAL A 8 -6.77 -9.72 -2.35
C VAL A 8 -5.96 -8.43 -2.51
N SER A 9 -6.55 -7.38 -3.08
CA SER A 9 -5.88 -6.08 -3.21
C SER A 9 -5.56 -5.45 -1.85
N ILE A 10 -6.52 -5.43 -0.92
CA ILE A 10 -6.29 -4.92 0.44
C ILE A 10 -5.24 -5.77 1.16
N GLY A 11 -5.35 -7.10 1.07
CA GLY A 11 -4.36 -8.01 1.67
C GLY A 11 -2.96 -7.76 1.13
N THR A 12 -2.84 -7.47 -0.16
CA THR A 12 -1.56 -7.13 -0.80
C THR A 12 -1.00 -5.81 -0.25
N ILE A 13 -1.82 -4.77 -0.13
CA ILE A 13 -1.41 -3.48 0.44
C ILE A 13 -0.89 -3.67 1.87
N VAL A 14 -1.65 -4.37 2.72
CA VAL A 14 -1.26 -4.66 4.11
C VAL A 14 0.06 -5.46 4.14
N GLY A 15 0.20 -6.46 3.28
CA GLY A 15 1.42 -7.26 3.18
C GLY A 15 2.64 -6.42 2.80
N ILE A 16 2.53 -5.54 1.81
CA ILE A 16 3.61 -4.64 1.39
C ILE A 16 4.02 -3.70 2.53
N VAL A 17 3.04 -3.09 3.21
CA VAL A 17 3.30 -2.20 4.34
C VAL A 17 4.01 -2.96 5.47
N ALA A 18 3.53 -4.15 5.82
CA ALA A 18 4.14 -4.98 6.87
C ALA A 18 5.59 -5.34 6.54
N VAL A 19 5.88 -5.75 5.30
CA VAL A 19 7.24 -6.05 4.85
C VAL A 19 8.15 -4.83 4.93
N GLY A 20 7.67 -3.67 4.48
CA GLY A 20 8.44 -2.42 4.55
C GLY A 20 8.81 -2.03 5.99
N ILE A 21 7.83 -2.11 6.90
CA ILE A 21 8.02 -1.77 8.32
C ILE A 21 8.99 -2.72 9.00
N ILE A 22 8.86 -4.04 8.77
CA ILE A 22 9.79 -5.03 9.32
C ILE A 22 11.19 -4.79 8.78
N GLY A 23 11.35 -4.56 7.47
CA GLY A 23 12.65 -4.29 6.87
C GLY A 23 13.33 -3.05 7.46
N MET A 24 12.59 -1.97 7.61
CA MET A 24 13.11 -0.72 8.20
C MET A 24 13.46 -0.87 9.68
N SER A 25 12.64 -1.59 10.45
CA SER A 25 12.89 -1.84 11.87
C SER A 25 14.12 -2.72 12.09
N GLN A 26 14.34 -3.73 11.24
CA GLN A 26 15.50 -4.62 11.35
C GLN A 26 16.80 -3.99 10.83
N GLY A 27 16.69 -3.01 9.91
CA GLY A 27 17.83 -2.31 9.34
C GLY A 27 18.36 -1.14 10.17
N ASP A 28 17.76 -0.86 11.34
CA ASP A 28 18.12 0.25 12.25
C ASP A 28 18.30 1.59 11.53
N MET A 29 17.48 1.85 10.50
CA MET A 29 17.62 3.04 9.65
C MET A 29 17.12 4.32 10.35
N MET A 30 16.28 4.17 11.38
CA MET A 30 15.72 5.27 12.18
C MET A 30 15.10 4.76 13.49
N SER A 31 14.87 5.67 14.43
CA SER A 31 14.15 5.36 15.68
C SER A 31 12.76 4.79 15.42
N ASN A 32 12.39 3.76 16.21
CA ASN A 32 11.07 3.13 16.13
C ASN A 32 9.92 4.11 16.39
N ASN A 33 10.17 5.16 17.19
CA ASN A 33 9.17 6.22 17.41
C ASN A 33 8.84 6.96 16.11
N THR A 34 9.86 7.37 15.36
CA THR A 34 9.69 8.05 14.06
C THR A 34 9.02 7.12 13.05
N LEU A 35 9.42 5.85 13.02
CA LEU A 35 8.85 4.85 12.14
C LEU A 35 7.34 4.70 12.37
N LEU A 36 6.91 4.49 13.62
CA LEU A 36 5.51 4.20 13.94
C LEU A 36 4.60 5.43 13.92
N THR A 37 5.14 6.63 14.20
CA THR A 37 4.33 7.86 14.32
C THR A 37 4.32 8.73 13.07
N MET A 38 5.26 8.52 12.14
CA MET A 38 5.36 9.31 10.90
C MET A 38 5.35 8.43 9.65
N VAL A 39 6.24 7.45 9.59
CA VAL A 39 6.44 6.65 8.38
C VAL A 39 5.27 5.72 8.13
N LEU A 40 4.88 4.91 9.13
CA LEU A 40 3.75 4.00 8.99
C LEU A 40 2.45 4.74 8.60
N PRO A 41 2.05 5.85 9.26
CA PRO A 41 0.87 6.61 8.84
C PRO A 41 0.95 7.12 7.40
N SER A 42 2.09 7.70 6.99
CA SER A 42 2.25 8.23 5.64
C SER A 42 2.26 7.13 4.57
N MET A 43 2.86 5.96 4.85
CA MET A 43 2.80 4.78 3.98
C MET A 43 1.36 4.31 3.77
N VAL A 44 0.57 4.24 4.84
CA VAL A 44 -0.84 3.81 4.77
C VAL A 44 -1.65 4.81 3.95
N VAL A 45 -1.54 6.11 4.24
CA VAL A 45 -2.27 7.14 3.50
C VAL A 45 -1.90 7.12 2.02
N PHE A 46 -0.60 7.06 1.70
CA PHE A 46 -0.14 7.00 0.31
C PHE A 46 -0.66 5.76 -0.41
N ALA A 47 -0.60 4.59 0.22
CA ALA A 47 -1.10 3.35 -0.37
C ALA A 47 -2.60 3.43 -0.68
N LEU A 48 -3.40 4.00 0.22
CA LEU A 48 -4.84 4.19 0.01
C LEU A 48 -5.13 5.15 -1.16
N VAL A 49 -4.39 6.26 -1.25
CA VAL A 49 -4.55 7.23 -2.34
C VAL A 49 -4.16 6.59 -3.68
N MET A 50 -3.02 5.91 -3.75
CA MET A 50 -2.58 5.23 -4.97
C MET A 50 -3.52 4.10 -5.37
N PHE A 51 -4.05 3.34 -4.41
CA PHE A 51 -5.05 2.30 -4.68
C PHE A 51 -6.30 2.89 -5.32
N ALA A 52 -6.85 3.97 -4.75
CA ALA A 52 -8.03 4.64 -5.30
C ALA A 52 -7.79 5.13 -6.73
N ILE A 53 -6.67 5.83 -6.97
CA ILE A 53 -6.31 6.32 -8.30
C ILE A 53 -6.13 5.16 -9.29
N GLY A 54 -5.45 4.08 -8.88
CA GLY A 54 -5.22 2.89 -9.70
C GLY A 54 -6.52 2.20 -10.12
N VAL A 55 -7.49 2.06 -9.20
CA VAL A 55 -8.82 1.51 -9.51
C VAL A 55 -9.55 2.38 -10.52
N MET A 56 -9.55 3.71 -10.34
CA MET A 56 -10.18 4.65 -11.28
C MET A 56 -9.54 4.57 -12.67
N HIS A 57 -8.20 4.50 -12.73
CA HIS A 57 -7.48 4.35 -14.00
C HIS A 57 -7.80 3.01 -14.68
N GLY A 58 -7.88 1.93 -13.91
CA GLY A 58 -8.26 0.61 -14.41
C GLY A 58 -9.66 0.60 -15.01
N GLN A 59 -10.63 1.19 -14.31
CA GLN A 59 -12.02 1.32 -14.79
C GLN A 59 -12.10 2.11 -16.10
N TYR A 60 -11.41 3.26 -16.19
CA TYR A 60 -11.37 4.07 -17.42
C TYR A 60 -10.80 3.30 -18.62
N ARG A 61 -9.75 2.50 -18.41
CA ARG A 61 -9.18 1.68 -19.48
C ARG A 61 -10.09 0.52 -19.88
N ALA A 62 -10.78 -0.08 -18.91
CA ALA A 62 -11.72 -1.17 -19.17
C ALA A 62 -13.02 -0.70 -19.85
N SER A 63 -13.40 0.58 -19.71
CA SER A 63 -14.58 1.16 -20.36
C SER A 63 -14.35 1.65 -21.79
N THR A 64 -13.08 1.77 -22.22
CA THR A 64 -12.72 2.35 -23.54
C THR A 64 -12.46 1.26 -24.59
N VAL A 65 -13.17 0.14 -24.51
CA VAL A 65 -13.19 -0.93 -25.54
C VAL A 65 -14.54 -1.02 -26.22
#